data_AF-A0A836F3W6-F1
#
_entry.id   AF-A0A836F3W6-F1
#
_cell.length_a   1.000
_cell.length_b   1.000
_cell.length_c   1.000
_cell.angle_alpha   90.00
_cell.angle_beta   90.00
_cell.angle_gamma   90.00
#
_symmetry.space_group_name_H-M   'P 1'
#
loop_
_entity.id
_entity.type
_entity.pdbx_description
1 polymer ?
#
loop_
_entity_poly.entity_id
_entity_poly.type
_entity_poly.pdbx_seq_one_letter_code
_entity_poly.pdbx_strand_id
1 'polypeptide(L)'
;MVAASAGYIDIVSCLITHGADVNARSASYNTYLIYGCAGEHEEIVRILLDSGADVEDHNEDGHTPLMVAASAGHVEEVACKYCVVADSSQKADVNAQSTSDDTTLIYGCADGYEEVVRVLLDSSVDVEDHNENGHTPLMEAASIRRARSAGHLHVAKVLLEHKNDNTRSNKFEKTAFIAASINGHMKVANKNLVNLAQLLIERGANIEDVNDDGYTPLMQAALENNEEMVALLEDLVQYLLESGADVHPEYLDARSGDKILMLLPFYHGYGIGMMMIGLISRCTMIIMSTFEPKLFLTLIQKYKVTHVPVVPPILTFLAKHPLVDRYDFRSVRELVCGAAPLGKDIVTAVKTRLGIKYIRNGYGMTELSIVNSVSGRNDDNDDSFENPGTGLLVPGFLSKVVDLETQETLEAGQVGEICCMGEQVMLGYWNNPEATKQTIDQDGWLHTGDIGYFDNKNRLHVIDRVKELIKYKGYQVAPSEIETVLLSHQAIKDAAVTSRPDERNGEISMAFIVKQPDATITAQDVQEFIKQKLSEQKWLHGGVQFVDAIPKNPSGKILRRELRTMISKF
;
A
#
# COMPACT_ATOMS: atom_id res chain seq x y z
N MET A 1 -9.70 -32.21 50.78
CA MET A 1 -9.88 -31.15 49.76
C MET A 1 -10.08 -29.80 50.42
N VAL A 2 -11.18 -29.56 51.16
CA VAL A 2 -11.41 -28.27 51.85
C VAL A 2 -10.24 -27.86 52.78
N ALA A 3 -9.70 -28.81 53.55
CA ALA A 3 -8.54 -28.54 54.41
C ALA A 3 -7.26 -28.22 53.62
N ALA A 4 -7.08 -28.83 52.44
CA ALA A 4 -5.92 -28.59 51.57
C ALA A 4 -6.02 -27.22 50.88
N SER A 5 -7.20 -26.87 50.35
CA SER A 5 -7.43 -25.54 49.74
C SER A 5 -7.34 -24.39 50.75
N ALA A 6 -7.65 -24.64 52.02
CA ALA A 6 -7.66 -23.64 53.08
C ALA A 6 -6.35 -23.56 53.89
N GLY A 7 -5.34 -24.39 53.59
CA GLY A 7 -4.05 -24.33 54.29
C GLY A 7 -4.02 -24.97 55.68
N TYR A 8 -4.95 -25.87 56.01
CA TYR A 8 -5.03 -26.49 57.33
C TYR A 8 -4.15 -27.74 57.45
N ILE A 9 -2.85 -27.51 57.65
CA ILE A 9 -1.79 -28.55 57.73
C ILE A 9 -2.16 -29.68 58.71
N ASP A 10 -2.47 -29.35 59.97
CA ASP A 10 -2.77 -30.34 61.01
C ASP A 10 -3.96 -31.24 60.65
N ILE A 11 -4.97 -30.67 59.98
CA ILE A 11 -6.15 -31.41 59.54
C ILE A 11 -5.79 -32.35 58.39
N VAL A 12 -4.98 -31.88 57.43
CA VAL A 12 -4.51 -32.72 56.31
C VAL A 12 -3.69 -33.90 56.83
N SER A 13 -2.70 -33.67 57.71
CA SER A 13 -1.88 -34.75 58.28
C SER A 13 -2.72 -35.75 59.08
N CYS A 14 -3.68 -35.27 59.87
CA CYS A 14 -4.58 -36.13 60.65
C CYS A 14 -5.41 -37.04 59.73
N LEU A 15 -6.00 -36.48 58.66
CA LEU A 15 -6.80 -37.25 57.71
C LEU A 15 -6.00 -38.34 57.00
N ILE A 16 -4.79 -38.01 56.52
CA ILE A 16 -3.90 -38.98 55.86
C ILE A 16 -3.50 -40.10 56.82
N THR A 17 -3.12 -39.76 58.06
CA THR A 17 -2.75 -40.75 59.09
C THR A 17 -3.90 -41.72 59.40
N HIS A 18 -5.16 -41.28 59.25
CA HIS A 18 -6.34 -42.11 59.45
C HIS A 18 -6.84 -42.80 58.17
N GLY A 19 -6.00 -42.87 57.12
CA GLY A 19 -6.27 -43.64 55.91
C GLY A 19 -7.12 -42.92 54.87
N ALA A 20 -7.16 -41.59 54.87
CA ALA A 20 -7.73 -40.84 53.75
C ALA A 20 -6.95 -41.17 52.46
N ASP A 21 -7.69 -41.46 51.39
CA ASP A 21 -7.11 -41.65 50.06
C ASP A 21 -6.54 -40.32 49.55
N VAL A 22 -5.21 -40.26 49.42
CA VAL A 22 -4.45 -39.07 49.00
C VAL A 22 -4.72 -38.67 47.54
N ASN A 23 -5.23 -39.61 46.73
CA ASN A 23 -5.54 -39.41 45.31
C ASN A 23 -7.04 -39.34 45.04
N ALA A 24 -7.89 -39.19 46.08
CA ALA A 24 -9.32 -39.00 45.86
C ALA A 24 -9.57 -37.73 45.05
N ARG A 25 -10.59 -37.79 44.17
CA ARG A 25 -10.94 -36.72 43.21
C ARG A 25 -12.27 -36.09 43.55
N SER A 26 -12.35 -34.78 43.35
CA SER A 26 -13.60 -34.01 43.42
C SER A 26 -14.48 -34.25 42.18
N ALA A 27 -15.66 -33.62 42.12
CA ALA A 27 -16.54 -33.69 40.96
C ALA A 27 -15.88 -33.12 39.68
N SER A 28 -15.07 -32.07 39.81
CA SER A 28 -14.24 -31.48 38.74
C SER A 28 -12.87 -32.16 38.64
N TYR A 29 -12.76 -33.40 39.13
CA TYR A 29 -11.56 -34.22 39.10
C TYR A 29 -10.32 -33.70 39.85
N ASN A 30 -10.38 -32.52 40.49
CA ASN A 30 -9.27 -32.00 41.31
C ASN A 30 -8.91 -32.94 42.48
N THR A 31 -7.62 -33.21 42.66
CA THR A 31 -7.04 -33.93 43.81
C THR A 31 -6.68 -32.97 44.95
N TYR A 32 -6.31 -33.50 46.11
CA TYR A 32 -5.77 -32.69 47.21
C TYR A 32 -4.51 -31.94 46.81
N LEU A 33 -3.67 -32.56 45.96
CA LEU A 33 -2.43 -31.97 45.47
C LEU A 33 -2.73 -30.76 44.58
N ILE A 34 -3.69 -30.87 43.66
CA ILE A 34 -4.15 -29.75 42.84
C ILE A 34 -4.65 -28.58 43.70
N TYR A 35 -5.43 -28.85 44.76
CA TYR A 35 -5.89 -27.79 45.67
C TYR A 35 -4.75 -27.18 46.51
N GLY A 36 -3.73 -27.95 46.86
CA GLY A 36 -2.52 -27.45 47.51
C GLY A 36 -1.77 -26.47 46.60
N CYS A 37 -1.49 -26.92 45.37
CA CYS A 37 -0.81 -26.15 44.31
C CYS A 37 -1.54 -24.89 43.85
N ALA A 38 -2.84 -24.77 44.14
CA ALA A 38 -3.59 -23.54 43.85
C ALA A 38 -3.44 -22.48 44.97
N GLY A 39 -3.03 -22.89 46.18
CA GLY A 39 -3.23 -22.13 47.42
C GLY A 39 -1.98 -21.58 48.12
N GLU A 40 -0.78 -21.69 47.55
CA GLU A 40 0.51 -21.35 48.20
C GLU A 40 0.79 -22.17 49.48
N HIS A 41 0.31 -23.42 49.54
CA HIS A 41 0.40 -24.24 50.75
C HIS A 41 1.53 -25.27 50.66
N GLU A 42 2.77 -24.79 50.59
CA GLU A 42 4.01 -25.58 50.41
C GLU A 42 4.05 -26.85 51.30
N GLU A 43 3.82 -26.68 52.60
CA GLU A 43 3.91 -27.78 53.56
C GLU A 43 2.83 -28.85 53.32
N ILE A 44 1.65 -28.45 52.82
CA ILE A 44 0.58 -29.39 52.43
C ILE A 44 1.00 -30.17 51.18
N VAL A 45 1.54 -29.48 50.18
CA VAL A 45 2.05 -30.11 48.95
C VAL A 45 3.11 -31.16 49.32
N ARG A 46 4.07 -30.81 50.18
CA ARG A 46 5.11 -31.73 50.66
C ARG A 46 4.53 -32.96 51.36
N ILE A 47 3.60 -32.77 52.30
CA ILE A 47 2.94 -33.88 53.02
C ILE A 47 2.20 -34.81 52.06
N LEU A 48 1.53 -34.25 51.05
CA LEU A 48 0.78 -35.03 50.06
C LEU A 48 1.72 -35.87 49.18
N LEU A 49 2.82 -35.28 48.69
CA LEU A 49 3.84 -35.99 47.90
C LEU A 49 4.51 -37.10 48.72
N ASP A 50 4.92 -36.81 49.96
CA ASP A 50 5.50 -37.80 50.88
C ASP A 50 4.53 -38.95 51.18
N SER A 51 3.23 -38.72 51.00
CA SER A 51 2.15 -39.70 51.20
C SER A 51 1.74 -40.43 49.91
N GLY A 52 2.43 -40.19 48.79
CA GLY A 52 2.19 -40.89 47.51
C GLY A 52 1.12 -40.24 46.63
N ALA A 53 0.91 -38.93 46.74
CA ALA A 53 0.08 -38.21 45.77
C ALA A 53 0.64 -38.35 44.34
N ASP A 54 -0.25 -38.52 43.37
CA ASP A 54 0.09 -38.60 41.96
C ASP A 54 0.30 -37.20 41.37
N VAL A 55 1.51 -36.96 40.84
CA VAL A 55 1.91 -35.67 40.24
C VAL A 55 1.36 -35.48 38.82
N GLU A 56 0.92 -36.57 38.18
CA GLU A 56 0.38 -36.58 36.81
C GLU A 56 -1.15 -36.60 36.76
N ASP A 57 -1.83 -36.66 37.91
CA ASP A 57 -3.28 -36.60 37.91
C ASP A 57 -3.75 -35.21 37.45
N HIS A 58 -4.94 -35.13 36.87
CA HIS A 58 -5.41 -33.90 36.23
C HIS A 58 -6.87 -33.59 36.57
N ASN A 59 -7.25 -32.32 36.48
CA ASN A 59 -8.64 -31.92 36.64
C ASN A 59 -9.46 -32.15 35.34
N GLU A 60 -10.70 -31.63 35.30
CA GLU A 60 -11.59 -31.73 34.14
C GLU A 60 -11.07 -31.00 32.88
N ASP A 61 -10.24 -29.96 33.07
CA ASP A 61 -9.58 -29.19 32.00
C ASP A 61 -8.23 -29.79 31.59
N GLY A 62 -7.87 -30.96 32.14
CA GLY A 62 -6.58 -31.59 31.91
C GLY A 62 -5.41 -30.90 32.63
N HIS A 63 -5.66 -29.97 33.56
CA HIS A 63 -4.58 -29.33 34.31
C HIS A 63 -3.96 -30.29 35.33
N THR A 64 -2.66 -30.52 35.21
CA THR A 64 -1.85 -31.21 36.22
C THR A 64 -1.56 -30.28 37.41
N PRO A 65 -1.17 -30.81 38.59
CA PRO A 65 -0.68 -30.01 39.72
C PRO A 65 0.37 -28.97 39.30
N LEU A 66 1.28 -29.34 38.40
CA LEU A 66 2.34 -28.46 37.91
C LEU A 66 1.78 -27.30 37.07
N MET A 67 0.83 -27.56 36.18
CA MET A 67 0.14 -26.50 35.41
C MET A 67 -0.63 -25.54 36.31
N VAL A 68 -1.32 -26.05 37.33
CA VAL A 68 -2.08 -25.23 38.28
C VAL A 68 -1.14 -24.32 39.07
N ALA A 69 -0.03 -24.87 39.58
CA ALA A 69 0.98 -24.08 40.26
C ALA A 69 1.57 -22.99 39.34
N ALA A 70 1.85 -23.33 38.08
CA ALA A 70 2.38 -22.40 37.08
C ALA A 70 1.40 -21.25 36.80
N SER A 71 0.10 -21.55 36.65
CA SER A 71 -0.96 -20.55 36.45
C SER A 71 -1.23 -19.67 37.69
N ALA A 72 -0.85 -20.15 38.87
CA ALA A 72 -1.02 -19.41 40.11
C ALA A 72 0.19 -18.50 40.43
N GLY A 73 1.36 -18.79 39.83
CA GLY A 73 2.59 -18.01 39.97
C GLY A 73 3.40 -18.38 41.20
N HIS A 74 3.16 -19.57 41.74
CA HIS A 74 3.71 -20.02 43.01
C HIS A 74 5.10 -20.61 42.77
N VAL A 75 6.11 -19.74 42.79
CA VAL A 75 7.49 -20.09 42.43
C VAL A 75 8.05 -21.23 43.29
N GLU A 76 7.71 -21.31 44.58
CA GLU A 76 8.15 -22.42 45.44
C GLU A 76 7.44 -23.75 45.13
N GLU A 77 6.22 -23.71 44.57
CA GLU A 77 5.48 -24.90 44.14
C GLU A 77 5.82 -25.33 42.70
N VAL A 78 6.24 -24.38 41.84
CA VAL A 78 6.61 -24.63 40.43
C VAL A 78 8.10 -24.91 40.28
N ALA A 79 8.94 -24.52 41.24
CA ALA A 79 10.37 -24.69 41.16
C ALA A 79 10.91 -25.84 42.00
N CYS A 80 11.25 -26.90 41.28
CA CYS A 80 12.63 -27.38 41.35
C CYS A 80 13.15 -27.89 42.69
N LYS A 81 12.33 -28.61 43.47
CA LYS A 81 12.92 -29.65 44.34
C LYS A 81 12.18 -30.98 44.37
N TYR A 82 10.86 -30.97 44.24
CA TYR A 82 10.07 -32.20 44.39
C TYR A 82 9.56 -32.81 43.09
N CYS A 83 9.20 -32.02 42.08
CA CYS A 83 8.72 -32.54 40.78
C CYS A 83 9.78 -32.53 39.66
N VAL A 84 10.88 -31.76 39.80
CA VAL A 84 11.86 -31.53 38.72
C VAL A 84 13.30 -31.92 39.10
N VAL A 85 13.70 -31.89 40.38
CA VAL A 85 15.07 -32.22 40.80
C VAL A 85 15.23 -33.71 41.06
N ALA A 86 16.18 -34.27 40.30
CA ALA A 86 16.54 -35.67 40.24
C ALA A 86 16.95 -36.25 41.61
N ASP A 87 16.03 -36.97 42.27
CA ASP A 87 16.31 -38.23 42.97
C ASP A 87 15.05 -38.99 43.45
N SER A 88 13.84 -38.48 43.19
CA SER A 88 12.58 -39.15 43.56
C SER A 88 11.96 -39.89 42.37
N SER A 89 11.28 -41.00 42.65
CA SER A 89 10.56 -41.83 41.67
C SER A 89 9.27 -41.18 41.09
N GLN A 90 9.12 -39.86 41.21
CA GLN A 90 7.90 -39.09 40.90
C GLN A 90 8.23 -37.78 40.17
N LYS A 91 8.91 -37.87 39.02
CA LYS A 91 9.22 -36.71 38.19
C LYS A 91 8.00 -36.36 37.33
N ALA A 92 7.56 -35.10 37.41
CA ALA A 92 6.44 -34.64 36.61
C ALA A 92 6.82 -34.46 35.12
N ASP A 93 5.90 -34.72 34.21
CA ASP A 93 6.07 -34.39 32.80
C ASP A 93 5.87 -32.89 32.57
N VAL A 94 6.98 -32.17 32.41
CA VAL A 94 6.98 -30.71 32.16
C VAL A 94 6.34 -30.34 30.82
N ASN A 95 6.22 -31.28 29.88
CA ASN A 95 5.62 -31.11 28.56
C ASN A 95 4.21 -31.73 28.47
N ALA A 96 3.61 -32.12 29.60
CA ALA A 96 2.20 -32.51 29.61
C ALA A 96 1.34 -31.37 29.03
N GLN A 97 0.24 -31.75 28.40
CA GLN A 97 -0.69 -30.85 27.73
C GLN A 97 -2.07 -30.92 28.37
N SER A 98 -2.71 -29.75 28.54
CA SER A 98 -4.10 -29.66 28.97
C SER A 98 -5.05 -30.14 27.87
N THR A 99 -6.37 -30.09 28.11
CA THR A 99 -7.34 -30.40 27.05
C THR A 99 -7.34 -29.41 25.88
N SER A 100 -6.75 -28.23 26.07
CA SER A 100 -6.55 -27.20 25.02
C SER A 100 -5.12 -27.21 24.47
N ASP A 101 -4.36 -28.29 24.71
CA ASP A 101 -2.96 -28.46 24.34
C ASP A 101 -1.98 -27.44 24.98
N ASP A 102 -2.42 -26.68 26.00
CA ASP A 102 -1.55 -25.75 26.72
C ASP A 102 -0.56 -26.52 27.60
N THR A 103 0.73 -26.17 27.50
CA THR A 103 1.79 -26.71 28.36
C THR A 103 1.96 -25.86 29.62
N THR A 104 2.64 -26.42 30.62
CA THR A 104 3.02 -25.68 31.84
C THR A 104 3.74 -24.37 31.53
N LEU A 105 4.62 -24.37 30.52
CA LEU A 105 5.34 -23.18 30.07
C LEU A 105 4.39 -22.12 29.51
N ILE A 106 3.39 -22.53 28.74
CA ILE A 106 2.37 -21.61 28.20
C ILE A 106 1.61 -20.91 29.33
N TYR A 107 1.18 -21.63 30.38
CA TYR A 107 0.52 -21.01 31.55
C TYR A 107 1.41 -19.97 32.25
N GLY A 108 2.68 -20.31 32.50
CA GLY A 108 3.63 -19.37 33.10
C GLY A 108 3.84 -18.11 32.24
N CYS A 109 3.83 -18.27 30.91
CA CYS A 109 3.99 -17.16 29.96
C CYS A 109 2.75 -16.28 29.85
N ALA A 110 1.56 -16.90 29.78
CA ALA A 110 0.27 -16.23 29.66
C ALA A 110 -0.08 -15.35 30.88
N ASP A 111 0.49 -15.66 32.05
CA ASP A 111 0.32 -14.89 33.28
C ASP A 111 1.53 -14.01 33.65
N GLY A 112 2.61 -14.11 32.88
CA GLY A 112 3.79 -13.26 33.03
C GLY A 112 4.64 -13.59 34.26
N TYR A 113 4.68 -14.85 34.72
CA TYR A 113 5.47 -15.26 35.88
C TYR A 113 6.90 -15.62 35.50
N GLU A 114 7.77 -14.60 35.45
CA GLU A 114 9.17 -14.74 35.05
C GLU A 114 9.91 -15.86 35.79
N GLU A 115 9.82 -15.90 37.12
CA GLU A 115 10.54 -16.90 37.93
C GLU A 115 10.07 -18.33 37.65
N VAL A 116 8.76 -18.52 37.45
CA VAL A 116 8.18 -19.81 37.00
C VAL A 116 8.75 -20.20 35.63
N VAL A 117 8.78 -19.27 34.69
CA VAL A 117 9.30 -19.52 33.33
C VAL A 117 10.79 -19.86 33.35
N ARG A 118 11.61 -19.14 34.12
CA ARG A 118 13.05 -19.43 34.25
C ARG A 118 13.32 -20.85 34.73
N VAL A 119 12.58 -21.25 35.76
CA VAL A 119 12.65 -22.59 36.36
C VAL A 119 12.27 -23.69 35.36
N LEU A 120 11.20 -23.48 34.58
CA LEU A 120 10.79 -24.43 33.55
C LEU A 120 11.82 -24.52 32.42
N LEU A 121 12.45 -23.40 32.05
CA LEU A 121 13.49 -23.36 31.01
C LEU A 121 14.82 -24.01 31.44
N ASP A 122 15.12 -24.04 32.74
CA ASP A 122 16.22 -24.85 33.29
C ASP A 122 15.92 -26.37 33.24
N SER A 123 14.69 -26.74 32.88
CA SER A 123 14.25 -28.13 32.67
C SER A 123 14.20 -28.49 31.18
N SER A 124 13.91 -29.76 30.86
CA SER A 124 13.79 -30.25 29.47
C SER A 124 12.45 -29.86 28.81
N VAL A 125 12.00 -28.62 28.99
CA VAL A 125 10.76 -28.11 28.40
C VAL A 125 10.96 -27.77 26.92
N ASP A 126 9.96 -28.02 26.08
CA ASP A 126 9.95 -27.52 24.71
C ASP A 126 9.47 -26.07 24.69
N VAL A 127 10.35 -25.16 24.27
CA VAL A 127 10.05 -23.72 24.18
C VAL A 127 9.20 -23.37 22.95
N GLU A 128 9.06 -24.29 22.01
CA GLU A 128 8.35 -24.13 20.73
C GLU A 128 7.01 -24.86 20.67
N ASP A 129 6.62 -25.53 21.75
CA ASP A 129 5.31 -26.16 21.87
C ASP A 129 4.20 -25.12 21.70
N HIS A 130 3.01 -25.61 21.33
CA HIS A 130 1.88 -24.74 21.05
C HIS A 130 0.56 -25.36 21.47
N ASN A 131 -0.39 -24.51 21.82
CA ASN A 131 -1.74 -24.95 22.17
C ASN A 131 -2.61 -25.25 20.95
N GLU A 132 -3.88 -25.55 21.17
CA GLU A 132 -4.83 -25.94 20.12
C GLU A 132 -5.02 -24.85 19.05
N ASN A 133 -4.73 -23.59 19.40
CA ASN A 133 -4.80 -22.44 18.49
C ASN A 133 -3.45 -22.16 17.78
N GLY A 134 -2.42 -22.95 18.07
CA GLY A 134 -1.07 -22.76 17.56
C GLY A 134 -0.31 -21.63 18.27
N HIS A 135 -0.75 -21.20 19.46
CA HIS A 135 -0.04 -20.16 20.19
C HIS A 135 1.20 -20.74 20.87
N THR A 136 2.36 -20.16 20.59
CA THR A 136 3.62 -20.49 21.28
C THR A 136 3.72 -19.77 22.63
N PRO A 137 4.61 -20.21 23.54
CA PRO A 137 4.93 -19.48 24.77
C PRO A 137 5.23 -17.99 24.55
N LEU A 138 5.95 -17.65 23.48
CA LEU A 138 6.28 -16.26 23.15
C LEU A 138 5.05 -15.45 22.72
N MET A 139 4.12 -16.06 21.96
CA MET A 139 2.86 -15.41 21.58
C MET A 139 1.96 -15.14 22.79
N GLU A 140 1.90 -16.07 23.74
CA GLU A 140 1.12 -15.89 24.98
C GLU A 140 1.77 -14.85 25.90
N ALA A 141 3.11 -14.81 25.98
CA ALA A 141 3.83 -13.73 26.63
C ALA A 141 3.54 -12.36 25.98
N ALA A 142 3.40 -12.32 24.65
CA ALA A 142 3.12 -11.11 23.89
C ALA A 142 1.66 -10.64 23.94
N SER A 143 0.72 -11.54 24.20
CA SER A 143 -0.73 -11.27 24.17
C SER A 143 -1.27 -10.61 25.45
N ILE A 144 -0.42 -10.07 26.35
CA ILE A 144 -0.71 -9.50 27.68
C ILE A 144 -2.21 -9.50 28.03
N ARG A 145 -2.69 -10.58 28.65
CA ARG A 145 -4.12 -10.76 28.97
C ARG A 145 -4.50 -10.23 30.36
N ARG A 146 -3.52 -9.93 31.22
CA ARG A 146 -3.74 -9.56 32.63
C ARG A 146 -2.89 -8.36 33.06
N ALA A 147 -3.24 -7.77 34.20
CA ALA A 147 -2.68 -6.50 34.68
C ALA A 147 -1.17 -6.53 35.02
N ARG A 148 -0.48 -7.68 35.02
CA ARG A 148 0.95 -7.81 35.34
C ARG A 148 1.86 -7.55 34.13
N SER A 149 1.70 -6.39 33.48
CA SER A 149 2.41 -6.05 32.23
C SER A 149 3.94 -6.11 32.30
N ALA A 150 4.53 -5.91 33.48
CA ALA A 150 5.98 -5.97 33.66
C ALA A 150 6.54 -7.39 33.53
N GLY A 151 5.80 -8.41 33.97
CA GLY A 151 6.24 -9.81 33.93
C GLY A 151 6.37 -10.34 32.50
N HIS A 152 5.40 -10.02 31.65
CA HIS A 152 5.38 -10.41 30.23
C HIS A 152 6.61 -9.97 29.44
N LEU A 153 7.08 -8.72 29.65
CA LEU A 153 8.29 -8.23 28.99
C LEU A 153 9.53 -9.05 29.39
N HIS A 154 9.64 -9.40 30.67
CA HIS A 154 10.78 -10.20 31.14
C HIS A 154 10.67 -11.64 30.65
N VAL A 155 9.49 -12.26 30.72
CA VAL A 155 9.22 -13.59 30.16
C VAL A 155 9.65 -13.67 28.70
N ALA A 156 9.21 -12.72 27.86
CA ALA A 156 9.59 -12.71 26.45
C ALA A 156 11.11 -12.57 26.25
N LYS A 157 11.80 -11.75 27.07
CA LYS A 157 13.27 -11.68 27.05
C LYS A 157 13.90 -13.03 27.33
N VAL A 158 13.43 -13.72 28.37
CA VAL A 158 13.97 -15.02 28.77
C VAL A 158 13.72 -16.08 27.70
N LEU A 159 12.53 -16.12 27.09
CA LEU A 159 12.23 -17.04 25.98
C LEU A 159 13.15 -16.80 24.78
N LEU A 160 13.34 -15.54 24.38
CA LEU A 160 14.22 -15.18 23.27
C LEU A 160 15.71 -15.45 23.56
N GLU A 161 16.13 -15.45 24.84
CA GLU A 161 17.46 -15.89 25.27
C GLU A 161 17.64 -17.42 25.15
N HIS A 162 16.56 -18.18 25.31
CA HIS A 162 16.53 -19.65 25.18
C HIS A 162 16.24 -20.11 23.74
N LYS A 163 16.53 -19.26 22.75
CA LYS A 163 16.41 -19.53 21.31
C LYS A 163 14.97 -19.83 20.84
N ASN A 164 13.97 -19.25 21.49
CA ASN A 164 12.61 -19.33 20.97
C ASN A 164 12.49 -18.65 19.58
N ASP A 165 11.70 -19.24 18.68
CA ASP A 165 11.49 -18.74 17.32
C ASP A 165 10.47 -17.58 17.28
N ASN A 166 11.00 -16.38 17.06
CA ASN A 166 10.23 -15.15 16.98
C ASN A 166 9.49 -14.95 15.64
N THR A 167 9.61 -15.88 14.70
CA THR A 167 9.03 -15.76 13.34
C THR A 167 7.84 -16.68 13.09
N ARG A 168 7.55 -17.61 14.02
CA ARG A 168 6.38 -18.50 13.89
C ARG A 168 5.08 -17.73 13.91
N SER A 169 4.11 -18.23 13.14
CA SER A 169 2.73 -17.78 13.15
C SER A 169 1.81 -18.91 13.64
N ASN A 170 0.71 -18.52 14.30
CA ASN A 170 -0.31 -19.45 14.79
C ASN A 170 -1.34 -19.81 13.68
N LYS A 171 -2.43 -20.50 14.03
CA LYS A 171 -3.50 -20.86 13.08
C LYS A 171 -4.23 -19.67 12.44
N PHE A 172 -4.06 -18.47 13.00
CA PHE A 172 -4.62 -17.20 12.51
C PHE A 172 -3.55 -16.34 11.82
N GLU A 173 -2.41 -16.94 11.44
CA GLU A 173 -1.25 -16.25 10.86
C GLU A 173 -0.69 -15.13 11.76
N LYS A 174 -0.98 -15.14 13.07
CA LYS A 174 -0.49 -14.13 14.02
C LYS A 174 0.86 -14.55 14.57
N THR A 175 1.85 -13.67 14.41
CA THR A 175 3.16 -13.78 15.08
C THR A 175 3.10 -13.17 16.49
N ALA A 176 4.15 -13.39 17.30
CA ALA A 176 4.28 -12.74 18.60
C ALA A 176 4.25 -11.20 18.49
N PHE A 177 4.76 -10.66 17.37
CA PHE A 177 4.75 -9.22 17.13
C PHE A 177 3.35 -8.67 16.81
N ILE A 178 2.57 -9.38 16.00
CA ILE A 178 1.16 -9.05 15.77
C ILE A 178 0.38 -9.14 17.08
N ALA A 179 0.62 -10.19 17.89
CA ALA A 179 -0.03 -10.36 19.19
C ALA A 179 0.26 -9.20 20.16
N ALA A 180 1.51 -8.72 20.22
CA ALA A 180 1.89 -7.54 21.01
C ALA A 180 1.18 -6.24 20.57
N SER A 181 0.71 -6.19 19.32
CA SER A 181 0.06 -5.02 18.73
C SER A 181 -1.45 -4.94 19.01
N ILE A 182 -2.07 -6.00 19.54
CA ILE A 182 -3.54 -6.09 19.74
C ILE A 182 -4.03 -5.33 21.00
N ASN A 183 -3.24 -5.25 22.08
CA ASN A 183 -3.78 -4.88 23.40
C ASN A 183 -3.72 -3.38 23.77
N GLY A 184 -4.01 -2.49 22.81
CA GLY A 184 -3.91 -1.02 22.98
C GLY A 184 -4.78 -0.39 24.07
N HIS A 185 -5.86 -1.06 24.49
CA HIS A 185 -6.84 -0.49 25.44
C HIS A 185 -6.38 -0.47 26.91
N MET A 186 -5.31 -1.18 27.26
CA MET A 186 -4.80 -1.19 28.63
C MET A 186 -3.80 -0.06 28.87
N LYS A 187 -4.28 1.12 29.32
CA LYS A 187 -3.45 2.31 29.60
C LYS A 187 -2.22 2.06 30.49
N VAL A 188 -2.24 1.04 31.34
CA VAL A 188 -1.13 0.68 32.27
C VAL A 188 -0.12 -0.30 31.62
N ALA A 189 -0.48 -0.97 30.52
CA ALA A 189 0.38 -1.92 29.80
C ALA A 189 1.13 -1.29 28.61
N ASN A 190 0.76 -0.08 28.18
CA ASN A 190 1.19 0.45 26.89
C ASN A 190 2.72 0.55 26.74
N LYS A 191 3.41 1.13 27.74
CA LYS A 191 4.88 1.24 27.70
C LYS A 191 5.60 -0.11 27.69
N ASN A 192 5.09 -1.12 28.39
CA ASN A 192 5.71 -2.45 28.42
C ASN A 192 5.44 -3.21 27.11
N LEU A 193 4.27 -3.03 26.50
CA LEU A 193 3.94 -3.55 25.17
C LEU A 193 4.82 -2.93 24.09
N VAL A 194 5.05 -1.62 24.12
CA VAL A 194 5.96 -0.91 23.22
C VAL A 194 7.40 -1.41 23.40
N ASN A 195 7.87 -1.55 24.63
CA ASN A 195 9.20 -2.13 24.90
C ASN A 195 9.31 -3.58 24.44
N LEU A 196 8.22 -4.35 24.54
CA LEU A 196 8.16 -5.73 24.07
C LEU A 196 8.20 -5.80 22.54
N ALA A 197 7.39 -5.00 21.87
CA ALA A 197 7.41 -4.84 20.42
C ALA A 197 8.80 -4.45 19.92
N GLN A 198 9.43 -3.46 20.55
CA GLN A 198 10.82 -3.07 20.26
C GLN A 198 11.80 -4.24 20.42
N LEU A 199 11.68 -5.01 21.51
CA LEU A 199 12.50 -6.21 21.73
C LEU A 199 12.27 -7.26 20.62
N LEU A 200 11.03 -7.52 20.24
CA LEU A 200 10.70 -8.49 19.19
C LEU A 200 11.32 -8.05 17.85
N ILE A 201 11.25 -6.76 17.51
CA ILE A 201 11.92 -6.18 16.33
C ILE A 201 13.44 -6.37 16.40
N GLU A 202 14.07 -6.02 17.53
CA GLU A 202 15.51 -6.20 17.75
C GLU A 202 15.95 -7.66 17.64
N ARG A 203 15.03 -8.59 17.92
CA ARG A 203 15.23 -10.05 17.81
C ARG A 203 14.63 -10.62 16.51
N GLY A 204 14.48 -9.80 15.46
CA GLY A 204 14.22 -10.24 14.09
C GLY A 204 12.75 -10.46 13.73
N ALA A 205 11.80 -9.89 14.47
CA ALA A 205 10.40 -9.88 14.03
C ALA A 205 10.24 -9.08 12.74
N ASN A 206 9.45 -9.60 11.80
CA ASN A 206 9.11 -8.89 10.58
C ASN A 206 7.93 -7.95 10.82
N ILE A 207 8.12 -6.67 10.54
CA ILE A 207 7.10 -5.64 10.74
C ILE A 207 6.00 -5.65 9.68
N GLU A 208 6.23 -6.36 8.57
CA GLU A 208 5.32 -6.49 7.44
C GLU A 208 4.58 -7.84 7.41
N ASP A 209 4.73 -8.68 8.44
CA ASP A 209 3.92 -9.91 8.53
C ASP A 209 2.43 -9.54 8.61
N VAL A 210 1.59 -10.37 8.01
CA VAL A 210 0.14 -10.19 8.00
C VAL A 210 -0.53 -11.36 8.69
N ASN A 211 -1.63 -11.08 9.39
CA ASN A 211 -2.52 -12.12 9.91
C ASN A 211 -3.51 -12.61 8.84
N ASP A 212 -4.38 -13.55 9.21
CA ASP A 212 -5.42 -14.13 8.36
C ASP A 212 -6.44 -13.12 7.82
N ASP A 213 -6.59 -11.97 8.49
CA ASP A 213 -7.39 -10.82 8.05
C ASP A 213 -6.62 -9.87 7.11
N GLY A 214 -5.33 -10.10 6.86
CA GLY A 214 -4.47 -9.26 6.03
C GLY A 214 -3.91 -8.01 6.72
N TYR A 215 -4.00 -7.92 8.05
CA TYR A 215 -3.50 -6.78 8.81
C TYR A 215 -2.03 -6.94 9.20
N THR A 216 -1.24 -5.92 8.92
CA THR A 216 0.11 -5.78 9.49
C THR A 216 0.05 -5.35 10.97
N PRO A 217 1.14 -5.51 11.75
CA PRO A 217 1.26 -4.95 13.09
C PRO A 217 0.83 -3.47 13.21
N LEU A 218 1.20 -2.64 12.23
CA LEU A 218 0.79 -1.22 12.20
C LEU A 218 -0.71 -1.05 12.01
N MET A 219 -1.31 -1.82 11.10
CA MET A 219 -2.76 -1.81 10.89
C MET A 219 -3.51 -2.28 12.14
N GLN A 220 -3.01 -3.33 12.80
CA GLN A 220 -3.59 -3.84 14.04
C GLN A 220 -3.49 -2.79 15.17
N ALA A 221 -2.32 -2.18 15.35
CA ALA A 221 -2.13 -1.12 16.34
C ALA A 221 -3.07 0.07 16.09
N ALA A 222 -3.28 0.45 14.83
CA ALA A 222 -4.22 1.50 14.45
C ALA A 222 -5.68 1.10 14.72
N LEU A 223 -6.07 -0.13 14.42
CA LEU A 223 -7.42 -0.67 14.66
C LEU A 223 -7.77 -0.62 16.16
N GLU A 224 -6.81 -0.97 17.01
CA GLU A 224 -6.95 -1.04 18.47
C GLU A 224 -6.73 0.33 19.15
N ASN A 225 -6.53 1.38 18.35
CA ASN A 225 -6.25 2.74 18.81
C ASN A 225 -5.04 2.81 19.78
N ASN A 226 -3.99 2.03 19.49
CA ASN A 226 -2.74 2.04 20.24
C ASN A 226 -1.78 3.11 19.70
N GLU A 227 -1.99 4.36 20.12
CA GLU A 227 -1.23 5.51 19.65
C GLU A 227 0.30 5.38 19.87
N GLU A 228 0.73 4.78 20.98
CA GLU A 228 2.16 4.62 21.28
C GLU A 228 2.82 3.56 20.37
N MET A 229 2.11 2.47 20.07
CA MET A 229 2.61 1.45 19.14
C MET A 229 2.62 1.96 17.69
N VAL A 230 1.60 2.73 17.30
CA VAL A 230 1.59 3.40 15.99
C VAL A 230 2.77 4.35 15.89
N ALA A 231 3.04 5.17 16.91
CA ALA A 231 4.20 6.07 16.92
C ALA A 231 5.53 5.31 16.83
N LEU A 232 5.70 4.21 17.57
CA LEU A 232 6.90 3.36 17.47
C LEU A 232 7.12 2.84 16.06
N LEU A 233 6.07 2.28 15.46
CA LEU A 233 6.11 1.68 14.13
C LEU A 233 6.31 2.75 13.04
N GLU A 234 5.68 3.91 13.16
CA GLU A 234 5.89 5.06 12.28
C GLU A 234 7.33 5.59 12.39
N ASP A 235 7.87 5.74 13.60
CA ASP A 235 9.25 6.19 13.84
C ASP A 235 10.26 5.17 13.31
N LEU A 236 9.97 3.87 13.40
CA LEU A 236 10.81 2.80 12.85
C LEU A 236 10.77 2.79 11.32
N VAL A 237 9.58 2.88 10.71
CA VAL A 237 9.43 3.05 9.27
C VAL A 237 10.17 4.30 8.83
N GLN A 238 10.04 5.40 9.58
CA GLN A 238 10.76 6.64 9.33
C GLN A 238 12.29 6.47 9.45
N TYR A 239 12.78 5.77 10.47
CA TYR A 239 14.19 5.48 10.66
C TYR A 239 14.73 4.59 9.53
N LEU A 240 13.97 3.60 9.07
CA LEU A 240 14.35 2.76 7.93
C LEU A 240 14.36 3.56 6.61
N LEU A 241 13.42 4.50 6.45
CA LEU A 241 13.39 5.45 5.36
C LEU A 241 14.58 6.44 5.43
N GLU A 242 14.96 6.91 6.62
CA GLU A 242 16.06 7.86 6.83
C GLU A 242 17.47 7.21 6.83
N SER A 243 17.58 5.92 7.19
CA SER A 243 18.85 5.20 7.34
C SER A 243 19.45 4.68 6.03
N GLY A 244 18.88 5.06 4.88
CA GLY A 244 19.49 4.76 3.58
C GLY A 244 18.54 4.24 2.50
N ALA A 245 17.24 4.13 2.77
CA ALA A 245 16.26 4.16 1.69
C ALA A 245 16.08 5.62 1.27
N ASP A 246 17.10 6.15 0.58
CA ASP A 246 17.02 7.42 -0.12
C ASP A 246 15.91 7.27 -1.18
N VAL A 247 14.65 7.47 -0.79
CA VAL A 247 13.51 7.52 -1.72
C VAL A 247 13.59 8.89 -2.38
N HIS A 248 14.66 9.11 -3.13
CA HIS A 248 14.64 10.00 -4.28
C HIS A 248 13.76 9.28 -5.30
N PRO A 249 12.49 9.66 -5.49
CA PRO A 249 11.76 9.10 -6.59
C PRO A 249 12.42 9.70 -7.83
N GLU A 250 13.18 8.89 -8.57
CA GLU A 250 13.68 9.29 -9.91
C GLU A 250 12.53 9.84 -10.78
N TYR A 251 11.30 9.45 -10.44
CA TYR A 251 10.07 9.74 -11.14
C TYR A 251 9.36 11.04 -10.72
N LEU A 252 9.51 11.60 -9.51
CA LEU A 252 8.94 12.90 -9.09
C LEU A 252 9.78 13.53 -7.97
N ASP A 253 10.18 14.80 -8.13
CA ASP A 253 11.07 15.50 -7.17
C ASP A 253 10.36 16.02 -5.91
N ALA A 254 9.41 15.26 -5.36
CA ALA A 254 8.63 15.69 -4.20
C ALA A 254 9.38 15.37 -2.90
N ARG A 255 9.59 16.39 -2.06
CA ARG A 255 10.36 16.32 -0.81
C ARG A 255 9.59 16.95 0.34
N SER A 256 9.99 16.63 1.56
CA SER A 256 9.38 17.23 2.75
C SER A 256 9.45 18.75 2.71
N GLY A 257 8.31 19.41 2.97
CA GLY A 257 8.18 20.86 2.93
C GLY A 257 7.87 21.46 1.56
N ASP A 258 7.87 20.65 0.49
CA ASP A 258 7.42 21.09 -0.82
C ASP A 258 5.92 21.40 -0.82
N LYS A 259 5.50 22.20 -1.80
CA LYS A 259 4.13 22.67 -1.95
C LYS A 259 3.59 22.29 -3.30
N ILE A 260 2.48 21.55 -3.31
CA ILE A 260 1.82 21.06 -4.53
C ILE A 260 0.49 21.78 -4.69
N LEU A 261 0.27 22.44 -5.83
CA LEU A 261 -1.01 23.06 -6.15
C LEU A 261 -1.94 22.03 -6.81
N MET A 262 -2.90 21.54 -6.06
CA MET A 262 -3.84 20.51 -6.47
C MET A 262 -5.07 21.13 -7.13
N LEU A 263 -5.18 20.96 -8.45
CA LEU A 263 -6.35 21.34 -9.25
C LEU A 263 -7.02 20.17 -9.97
N LEU A 264 -6.47 18.96 -9.82
CA LEU A 264 -6.98 17.75 -10.43
C LEU A 264 -8.12 17.16 -9.59
N PRO A 265 -9.14 16.54 -10.20
CA PRO A 265 -10.21 15.89 -9.45
C PRO A 265 -9.69 14.69 -8.65
N PHE A 266 -9.91 14.67 -7.33
CA PHE A 266 -9.41 13.60 -6.45
C PHE A 266 -10.09 12.25 -6.67
N TYR A 267 -11.28 12.22 -7.26
CA TYR A 267 -11.96 10.97 -7.62
C TYR A 267 -11.34 10.29 -8.86
N HIS A 268 -10.40 10.94 -9.54
CA HIS A 268 -9.73 10.42 -10.72
C HIS A 268 -8.29 10.00 -10.39
N GLY A 269 -7.81 8.91 -11.01
CA GLY A 269 -6.47 8.32 -10.77
C GLY A 269 -5.33 9.35 -10.71
N TYR A 270 -5.30 10.29 -11.67
CA TYR A 270 -4.29 11.35 -11.68
C TYR A 270 -4.33 12.27 -10.43
N GLY A 271 -5.52 12.65 -9.97
CA GLY A 271 -5.67 13.50 -8.79
C GLY A 271 -5.32 12.78 -7.49
N ILE A 272 -5.82 11.55 -7.31
CA ILE A 272 -5.49 10.73 -6.14
C ILE A 272 -4.00 10.36 -6.12
N GLY A 273 -3.38 10.07 -7.27
CA GLY A 273 -1.96 9.77 -7.35
C GLY A 273 -1.08 10.92 -6.90
N MET A 274 -1.36 12.13 -7.39
CA MET A 274 -0.64 13.33 -6.95
C MET A 274 -0.87 13.64 -5.46
N MET A 275 -2.04 13.30 -4.93
CA MET A 275 -2.34 13.42 -3.50
C MET A 275 -1.50 12.44 -2.68
N MET A 276 -1.42 11.17 -3.09
CA MET A 276 -0.61 10.14 -2.43
C MET A 276 0.88 10.51 -2.44
N ILE A 277 1.41 10.97 -3.58
CA ILE A 277 2.78 11.49 -3.67
C ILE A 277 2.99 12.65 -2.68
N GLY A 278 2.03 13.58 -2.60
CA GLY A 278 2.09 14.67 -1.65
C GLY A 278 2.15 14.21 -0.19
N LEU A 279 1.33 13.22 0.17
CA LEU A 279 1.28 12.66 1.52
C LEU A 279 2.56 11.92 1.89
N ILE A 280 3.00 10.98 1.04
CA ILE A 280 4.20 10.16 1.25
C ILE A 280 5.44 11.06 1.36
N SER A 281 5.55 12.08 0.50
CA SER A 281 6.68 13.01 0.50
C SER A 281 6.56 14.13 1.54
N ARG A 282 5.54 14.15 2.41
CA ARG A 282 5.31 15.21 3.41
C ARG A 282 5.24 16.62 2.80
N CYS A 283 4.60 16.72 1.64
CA CYS A 283 4.32 18.00 0.98
C CYS A 283 3.08 18.67 1.59
N THR A 284 3.04 20.00 1.53
CA THR A 284 1.81 20.76 1.77
C THR A 284 0.98 20.84 0.49
N MET A 285 -0.24 20.32 0.52
CA MET A 285 -1.18 20.40 -0.60
C MET A 285 -2.02 21.69 -0.52
N ILE A 286 -1.97 22.50 -1.57
CA ILE A 286 -2.81 23.69 -1.73
C ILE A 286 -3.92 23.32 -2.70
N ILE A 287 -5.15 23.24 -2.21
CA ILE A 287 -6.28 22.72 -2.98
C ILE A 287 -7.05 23.86 -3.63
N MET A 288 -7.28 23.75 -4.93
CA MET A 288 -8.13 24.64 -5.71
C MET A 288 -9.18 23.80 -6.44
N SER A 289 -10.43 23.87 -5.98
CA SER A 289 -11.54 23.04 -6.45
C SER A 289 -11.94 23.30 -7.90
N THR A 290 -11.70 24.50 -8.41
CA THR A 290 -12.04 24.88 -9.79
C THR A 290 -10.97 25.82 -10.33
N PHE A 291 -10.60 25.62 -11.59
CA PHE A 291 -9.62 26.48 -12.23
C PHE A 291 -10.17 27.89 -12.43
N GLU A 292 -9.64 28.85 -11.67
CA GLU A 292 -9.86 30.28 -11.87
C GLU A 292 -8.51 30.96 -12.13
N PRO A 293 -8.30 31.56 -13.32
CA PRO A 293 -6.99 32.06 -13.75
C PRO A 293 -6.27 32.95 -12.74
N LYS A 294 -6.97 33.93 -12.15
CA LYS A 294 -6.38 34.88 -11.22
C LYS A 294 -6.05 34.23 -9.88
N LEU A 295 -6.94 33.37 -9.37
CA LEU A 295 -6.73 32.64 -8.13
C LEU A 295 -5.55 31.67 -8.28
N PHE A 296 -5.52 30.87 -9.35
CA PHE A 296 -4.42 29.94 -9.66
C PHE A 296 -3.05 30.62 -9.61
N LEU A 297 -2.89 31.73 -10.34
CA LEU A 297 -1.65 32.52 -10.36
C LEU A 297 -1.32 33.11 -8.97
N THR A 298 -2.34 33.60 -8.25
CA THR A 298 -2.18 34.15 -6.90
C THR A 298 -1.71 33.10 -5.91
N LEU A 299 -2.25 31.87 -5.96
CA LEU A 299 -1.88 30.78 -5.07
C LEU A 299 -0.43 30.35 -5.28
N ILE A 300 0.01 30.23 -6.55
CA ILE A 300 1.41 29.92 -6.89
C ILE A 300 2.35 30.91 -6.22
N GLN A 301 2.12 32.21 -6.45
CA GLN A 301 2.99 33.26 -5.92
C GLN A 301 2.91 33.39 -4.39
N LYS A 302 1.71 33.38 -3.82
CA LYS A 302 1.47 33.59 -2.38
C LYS A 302 2.10 32.48 -1.55
N TYR A 303 1.88 31.24 -1.96
CA TYR A 303 2.34 30.10 -1.18
C TYR A 303 3.72 29.60 -1.59
N LYS A 304 4.31 30.15 -2.66
CA LYS A 304 5.59 29.68 -3.22
C LYS A 304 5.51 28.21 -3.59
N VAL A 305 4.53 27.89 -4.43
CA VAL A 305 4.29 26.53 -4.93
C VAL A 305 5.53 26.02 -5.67
N THR A 306 5.86 24.76 -5.44
CA THR A 306 7.04 24.08 -6.03
C THR A 306 6.67 23.14 -7.18
N HIS A 307 5.51 22.47 -7.08
CA HIS A 307 5.04 21.51 -8.07
C HIS A 307 3.61 21.85 -8.48
N VAL A 308 3.34 21.80 -9.78
CA VAL A 308 1.99 22.02 -10.31
C VAL A 308 1.65 20.89 -11.27
N PRO A 309 0.84 19.91 -10.85
CA PRO A 309 0.23 18.98 -11.79
C PRO A 309 -0.77 19.72 -12.67
N VAL A 310 -0.65 19.57 -13.98
CA VAL A 310 -1.39 20.32 -14.99
C VAL A 310 -1.89 19.40 -16.10
N VAL A 311 -2.80 19.93 -16.91
CA VAL A 311 -3.27 19.32 -18.16
C VAL A 311 -2.95 20.26 -19.32
N PRO A 312 -2.92 19.79 -20.59
CA PRO A 312 -2.48 20.62 -21.71
C PRO A 312 -3.20 21.98 -21.86
N PRO A 313 -4.52 22.12 -21.60
CA PRO A 313 -5.17 23.43 -21.60
C PRO A 313 -4.59 24.45 -20.61
N ILE A 314 -4.11 24.00 -19.45
CA ILE A 314 -3.48 24.87 -18.45
C ILE A 314 -2.07 25.29 -18.90
N LEU A 315 -1.32 24.39 -19.55
CA LEU A 315 -0.06 24.76 -20.18
C LEU A 315 -0.26 25.78 -21.30
N THR A 316 -1.29 25.63 -22.13
CA THR A 316 -1.64 26.64 -23.15
C THR A 316 -1.98 27.98 -22.51
N PHE A 317 -2.71 27.98 -21.40
CA PHE A 317 -2.98 29.19 -20.62
C PHE A 317 -1.68 29.85 -20.14
N LEU A 318 -0.76 29.08 -19.54
CA LEU A 318 0.55 29.55 -19.10
C LEU A 318 1.40 30.10 -20.26
N ALA A 319 1.32 29.46 -21.43
CA ALA A 319 2.06 29.86 -22.62
C ALA A 319 1.55 31.17 -23.24
N LYS A 320 0.22 31.37 -23.29
CA LYS A 320 -0.40 32.41 -24.14
C LYS A 320 -1.06 33.55 -23.36
N HIS A 321 -1.52 33.35 -22.12
CA HIS A 321 -2.40 34.33 -21.46
C HIS A 321 -1.64 35.54 -20.86
N PRO A 322 -2.02 36.80 -21.11
CA PRO A 322 -1.25 37.98 -20.68
C PRO A 322 -1.22 38.23 -19.17
N LEU A 323 -2.17 37.68 -18.40
CA LEU A 323 -2.12 37.78 -16.93
C LEU A 323 -0.92 37.09 -16.31
N VAL A 324 -0.34 36.09 -16.99
CA VAL A 324 0.74 35.26 -16.44
C VAL A 324 1.99 36.09 -16.17
N ASP A 325 2.28 37.10 -17.00
CA ASP A 325 3.47 37.97 -16.87
C ASP A 325 3.47 38.82 -15.59
N ARG A 326 2.34 38.88 -14.87
CA ARG A 326 2.19 39.66 -13.64
C ARG A 326 2.53 38.88 -12.37
N TYR A 327 2.89 37.61 -12.48
CA TYR A 327 3.09 36.72 -11.33
C TYR A 327 4.45 36.03 -11.37
N ASP A 328 5.00 35.77 -10.18
CA ASP A 328 6.30 35.13 -9.96
C ASP A 328 6.19 33.61 -9.93
N PHE A 329 6.92 32.94 -10.82
CA PHE A 329 7.00 31.47 -10.93
C PHE A 329 8.33 30.89 -10.45
N ARG A 330 9.26 31.69 -9.90
CA ARG A 330 10.61 31.22 -9.53
C ARG A 330 10.63 30.10 -8.47
N SER A 331 9.55 29.94 -7.70
CA SER A 331 9.43 28.82 -6.74
C SER A 331 9.07 27.50 -7.43
N VAL A 332 8.47 27.54 -8.62
CA VAL A 332 8.02 26.35 -9.33
C VAL A 332 9.23 25.64 -9.92
N ARG A 333 9.51 24.44 -9.41
CA ARG A 333 10.60 23.59 -9.87
C ARG A 333 10.19 22.69 -11.02
N GLU A 334 8.93 22.22 -11.00
CA GLU A 334 8.46 21.19 -11.92
C GLU A 334 6.96 21.39 -12.25
N LEU A 335 6.63 21.30 -13.53
CA LEU A 335 5.27 21.10 -14.01
C LEU A 335 5.15 19.65 -14.47
N VAL A 336 4.11 18.93 -14.03
CA VAL A 336 3.84 17.57 -14.49
C VAL A 336 2.54 17.61 -15.28
N CYS A 337 2.60 17.26 -16.55
CA CYS A 337 1.47 17.20 -17.45
C CYS A 337 1.07 15.75 -17.72
N GLY A 338 -0.22 15.49 -17.91
CA GLY A 338 -0.72 14.19 -18.30
C GLY A 338 -2.12 14.26 -18.90
N ALA A 339 -2.74 13.09 -19.04
CA ALA A 339 -4.11 12.86 -19.54
C ALA A 339 -4.36 13.14 -21.04
N ALA A 340 -3.46 13.83 -21.74
CA ALA A 340 -3.53 14.03 -23.18
C ALA A 340 -2.15 14.30 -23.78
N PRO A 341 -1.96 14.08 -25.10
CA PRO A 341 -0.72 14.38 -25.80
C PRO A 341 -0.25 15.82 -25.57
N LEU A 342 1.07 15.99 -25.43
CA LEU A 342 1.71 17.26 -25.12
C LEU A 342 2.48 17.77 -26.35
N GLY A 343 2.14 18.97 -26.80
CA GLY A 343 2.85 19.61 -27.93
C GLY A 343 4.15 20.30 -27.49
N LYS A 344 5.24 20.02 -28.22
CA LYS A 344 6.58 20.58 -27.94
C LYS A 344 6.65 22.11 -27.98
N ASP A 345 5.91 22.74 -28.89
CA ASP A 345 5.85 24.21 -29.01
C ASP A 345 5.32 24.86 -27.74
N ILE A 346 4.29 24.26 -27.13
CA ILE A 346 3.70 24.76 -25.88
C ILE A 346 4.69 24.62 -24.73
N VAL A 347 5.37 23.47 -24.63
CA VAL A 347 6.43 23.25 -23.62
C VAL A 347 7.51 24.32 -23.74
N THR A 348 8.01 24.53 -24.96
CA THR A 348 9.07 25.51 -25.25
C THR A 348 8.63 26.93 -24.91
N ALA A 349 7.39 27.29 -25.25
CA ALA A 349 6.81 28.59 -24.92
C ALA A 349 6.71 28.81 -23.40
N VAL A 350 6.26 27.82 -22.63
CA VAL A 350 6.18 27.93 -21.16
C VAL A 350 7.57 28.03 -20.52
N LYS A 351 8.52 27.17 -20.92
CA LYS A 351 9.89 27.21 -20.37
C LYS A 351 10.55 28.56 -20.63
N THR A 352 10.46 29.06 -21.86
CA THR A 352 11.03 30.36 -22.26
C THR A 352 10.38 31.52 -21.51
N ARG A 353 9.05 31.49 -21.37
CA ARG A 353 8.30 32.58 -20.74
C ARG A 353 8.47 32.64 -19.23
N LEU A 354 8.48 31.50 -18.55
CA LEU A 354 8.42 31.41 -17.08
C LEU A 354 9.74 31.01 -16.42
N GLY A 355 10.74 30.59 -17.20
CA GLY A 355 12.02 30.11 -16.66
C GLY A 355 11.91 28.78 -15.91
N ILE A 356 10.82 28.03 -16.10
CA ILE A 356 10.62 26.73 -15.48
C ILE A 356 11.54 25.71 -16.14
N LYS A 357 12.35 25.02 -15.33
CA LYS A 357 13.41 24.13 -15.84
C LYS A 357 12.86 22.81 -16.37
N TYR A 358 11.82 22.29 -15.74
CA TYR A 358 11.32 20.93 -15.99
C TYR A 358 9.80 20.95 -16.25
N ILE A 359 9.40 20.52 -17.45
CA ILE A 359 8.01 20.22 -17.79
C ILE A 359 7.95 18.77 -18.22
N ARG A 360 7.31 17.94 -17.41
CA ARG A 360 7.32 16.48 -17.58
C ARG A 360 5.98 16.00 -18.10
N ASN A 361 6.00 14.89 -18.82
CA ASN A 361 4.82 14.27 -19.39
C ASN A 361 4.65 12.88 -18.80
N GLY A 362 3.44 12.55 -18.35
CA GLY A 362 3.10 11.24 -17.78
C GLY A 362 1.97 10.58 -18.55
N TYR A 363 2.06 9.26 -18.71
CA TYR A 363 1.03 8.43 -19.30
C TYR A 363 0.55 7.35 -18.34
N GLY A 364 -0.76 7.12 -18.37
CA GLY A 364 -1.42 6.10 -17.57
C GLY A 364 -2.92 6.11 -17.82
N MET A 365 -3.58 5.15 -17.18
CA MET A 365 -5.02 4.98 -17.18
C MET A 365 -5.45 4.41 -15.83
N THR A 366 -6.74 4.47 -15.52
CA THR A 366 -7.29 3.99 -14.24
C THR A 366 -6.97 2.51 -14.00
N GLU A 367 -6.99 1.72 -15.06
CA GLU A 367 -6.73 0.28 -15.05
C GLU A 367 -5.25 -0.05 -14.82
N LEU A 368 -4.36 0.94 -14.93
CA LEU A 368 -2.95 0.87 -14.54
C LEU A 368 -2.71 1.56 -13.20
N SER A 369 -3.76 1.66 -12.38
CA SER A 369 -3.87 2.42 -11.14
C SER A 369 -3.75 3.94 -11.32
N ILE A 370 -2.63 4.45 -11.86
CA ILE A 370 -2.38 5.90 -11.98
C ILE A 370 -1.54 6.23 -13.22
N VAL A 371 -0.29 5.78 -13.25
CA VAL A 371 0.74 6.19 -14.21
C VAL A 371 1.65 5.00 -14.51
N ASN A 372 1.89 4.72 -15.78
CA ASN A 372 2.82 3.66 -16.21
C ASN A 372 4.19 4.21 -16.59
N SER A 373 4.26 5.46 -17.05
CA SER A 373 5.50 6.09 -17.54
C SER A 373 5.47 7.58 -17.29
N VAL A 374 6.66 8.12 -17.01
CA VAL A 374 6.87 9.56 -16.87
C VAL A 374 8.20 9.96 -17.49
N SER A 375 8.19 11.07 -18.25
CA SER A 375 9.37 11.62 -18.89
C SER A 375 10.42 11.98 -17.84
N GLY A 376 11.69 11.74 -18.10
CA GLY A 376 12.78 12.24 -17.26
C GLY A 376 12.83 13.77 -17.26
N ARG A 377 13.55 14.35 -16.30
CA ARG A 377 13.73 15.82 -16.20
C ARG A 377 14.47 16.44 -17.39
N ASN A 378 15.22 15.65 -18.16
CA ASN A 378 15.97 16.13 -19.31
C ASN A 378 15.39 15.67 -20.65
N ASP A 379 14.33 14.86 -20.65
CA ASP A 379 13.74 14.31 -21.88
C ASP A 379 13.00 15.36 -22.70
N ASP A 380 12.52 16.43 -22.06
CA ASP A 380 11.82 17.54 -22.71
C ASP A 380 12.73 18.45 -23.57
N ASN A 381 14.06 18.24 -23.49
CA ASN A 381 15.04 18.92 -24.35
C ASN A 381 15.56 18.02 -25.49
N ASP A 382 14.96 16.84 -25.70
CA ASP A 382 15.36 15.95 -26.79
C ASP A 382 14.76 16.43 -28.12
N ASP A 383 15.59 16.99 -28.98
CA ASP A 383 15.17 17.55 -30.27
C ASP A 383 14.93 16.50 -31.37
N SER A 384 15.16 15.23 -31.09
CA SER A 384 14.98 14.15 -32.07
C SER A 384 13.52 13.80 -32.39
N PHE A 385 12.56 14.28 -31.59
CA PHE A 385 11.14 13.98 -31.76
C PHE A 385 10.27 15.25 -31.80
N GLU A 386 9.17 15.17 -32.54
CA GLU A 386 8.21 16.28 -32.73
C GLU A 386 7.42 16.58 -31.44
N ASN A 387 7.13 15.55 -30.63
CA ASN A 387 6.46 15.67 -29.34
C ASN A 387 7.29 15.03 -28.21
N PRO A 388 7.23 15.55 -26.97
CA PRO A 388 7.88 14.92 -25.82
C PRO A 388 7.25 13.56 -25.53
N GLY A 389 8.09 12.53 -25.47
CA GLY A 389 7.67 11.20 -25.04
C GLY A 389 7.16 11.19 -23.60
N THR A 390 6.44 10.14 -23.24
CA THR A 390 5.94 9.92 -21.87
C THR A 390 6.98 9.24 -20.99
N GLY A 391 8.17 8.93 -21.54
CA GLY A 391 9.36 8.58 -20.76
C GLY A 391 9.54 7.10 -20.51
N LEU A 392 10.37 6.80 -19.51
CA LEU A 392 10.62 5.43 -19.06
C LEU A 392 9.41 4.91 -18.26
N LEU A 393 9.26 3.59 -18.26
CA LEU A 393 8.30 2.91 -17.39
C LEU A 393 8.65 3.16 -15.93
N VAL A 394 7.62 3.31 -15.09
CA VAL A 394 7.79 3.30 -13.64
C VAL A 394 8.08 1.87 -13.15
N PRO A 395 8.76 1.69 -12.01
CA PRO A 395 9.13 0.38 -11.51
C PRO A 395 7.90 -0.48 -11.25
N GLY A 396 8.01 -1.78 -11.50
CA GLY A 396 6.92 -2.74 -11.33
C GLY A 396 6.06 -2.98 -12.59
N PHE A 397 6.34 -2.28 -13.69
CA PHE A 397 5.72 -2.57 -14.99
C PHE A 397 6.67 -3.25 -15.98
N LEU A 398 6.08 -4.16 -16.76
CA LEU A 398 6.53 -4.57 -18.07
C LEU A 398 5.60 -3.94 -19.11
N SER A 399 6.14 -3.53 -20.25
CA SER A 399 5.33 -3.05 -21.37
C SER A 399 5.95 -3.48 -22.69
N LYS A 400 5.08 -3.75 -23.66
CA LYS A 400 5.42 -4.09 -25.04
C LYS A 400 4.49 -3.33 -25.98
N VAL A 401 4.89 -3.22 -27.23
CA VAL A 401 4.03 -2.72 -28.30
C VAL A 401 3.75 -3.87 -29.27
N VAL A 402 2.49 -4.06 -29.65
CA VAL A 402 2.07 -5.16 -30.53
C VAL A 402 1.43 -4.65 -31.82
N ASP A 403 1.59 -5.41 -32.90
CA ASP A 403 0.89 -5.14 -34.14
C ASP A 403 -0.62 -5.30 -33.97
N LEU A 404 -1.40 -4.39 -34.56
CA LEU A 404 -2.86 -4.36 -34.40
C LEU A 404 -3.56 -5.55 -35.04
N GLU A 405 -2.97 -6.16 -36.06
CA GLU A 405 -3.54 -7.28 -36.81
C GLU A 405 -2.94 -8.61 -36.35
N THR A 406 -1.61 -8.71 -36.29
CA THR A 406 -0.93 -9.98 -35.98
C THR A 406 -0.76 -10.25 -34.50
N GLN A 407 -0.87 -9.22 -33.64
CA GLN A 407 -0.59 -9.28 -32.20
C GLN A 407 0.86 -9.68 -31.86
N GLU A 408 1.76 -9.67 -32.85
CA GLU A 408 3.18 -9.91 -32.64
C GLU A 408 3.84 -8.69 -31.97
N THR A 409 4.83 -8.94 -31.11
CA THR A 409 5.59 -7.86 -30.47
C THR A 409 6.46 -7.15 -31.50
N LEU A 410 6.38 -5.82 -31.49
CA LEU A 410 7.08 -4.95 -32.41
C LEU A 410 8.43 -4.47 -31.84
N GLU A 411 9.35 -4.16 -32.75
CA GLU A 411 10.67 -3.60 -32.45
C GLU A 411 10.60 -2.09 -32.15
N ALA A 412 11.67 -1.55 -31.58
CA ALA A 412 11.76 -0.12 -31.29
C ALA A 412 11.53 0.76 -32.54
N GLY A 413 10.73 1.81 -32.38
CA GLY A 413 10.32 2.74 -33.44
C GLY A 413 9.10 2.29 -34.27
N GLN A 414 8.65 1.04 -34.13
CA GLN A 414 7.45 0.56 -34.81
C GLN A 414 6.20 0.89 -33.99
N VAL A 415 5.16 1.37 -34.68
CA VAL A 415 3.93 1.86 -34.08
C VAL A 415 2.91 0.72 -33.98
N GLY A 416 2.34 0.54 -32.79
CA GLY A 416 1.32 -0.47 -32.52
C GLY A 416 0.55 -0.19 -31.23
N GLU A 417 -0.23 -1.16 -30.76
CA GLU A 417 -0.95 -1.07 -29.49
C GLU A 417 0.02 -1.24 -28.31
N ILE A 418 -0.09 -0.37 -27.32
CA ILE A 418 0.66 -0.48 -26.06
C ILE A 418 -0.02 -1.52 -25.17
N CYS A 419 0.74 -2.51 -24.72
CA CYS A 419 0.31 -3.50 -23.73
C CYS A 419 1.16 -3.36 -22.45
N CYS A 420 0.55 -3.59 -21.29
CA CYS A 420 1.21 -3.47 -19.99
C CYS A 420 0.92 -4.67 -19.09
N MET A 421 1.88 -5.05 -18.25
CA MET A 421 1.74 -6.10 -17.25
C MET A 421 2.51 -5.70 -15.99
N GLY A 422 2.03 -6.05 -14.80
CA GLY A 422 2.70 -5.72 -13.55
C GLY A 422 1.75 -5.68 -12.35
N GLU A 423 2.31 -5.54 -11.15
CA GLU A 423 1.56 -5.54 -9.89
C GLU A 423 0.58 -4.37 -9.76
N GLN A 424 0.79 -3.30 -10.54
CA GLN A 424 -0.02 -2.09 -10.54
C GLN A 424 -1.22 -2.16 -11.51
N VAL A 425 -1.31 -3.21 -12.33
CA VAL A 425 -2.48 -3.46 -13.18
C VAL A 425 -3.67 -3.82 -12.29
N MET A 426 -4.85 -3.29 -12.62
CA MET A 426 -6.08 -3.56 -11.87
C MET A 426 -6.36 -5.07 -11.75
N LEU A 427 -7.01 -5.47 -10.66
CA LEU A 427 -7.53 -6.84 -10.51
C LEU A 427 -8.60 -7.19 -11.56
N GLY A 428 -9.35 -6.17 -12.02
CA GLY A 428 -10.42 -6.32 -12.99
C GLY A 428 -11.58 -5.35 -12.73
N TYR A 429 -12.55 -5.36 -13.64
CA TYR A 429 -13.76 -4.56 -13.47
C TYR A 429 -14.72 -5.23 -12.49
N TRP A 430 -15.24 -4.45 -11.53
CA TRP A 430 -16.19 -4.91 -10.55
C TRP A 430 -17.43 -5.53 -11.20
N ASN A 431 -17.74 -6.79 -10.82
CA ASN A 431 -18.87 -7.57 -11.33
C ASN A 431 -18.95 -7.64 -12.87
N ASN A 432 -17.81 -7.57 -13.55
CA ASN A 432 -17.73 -7.64 -15.01
C ASN A 432 -16.50 -8.44 -15.49
N PRO A 433 -16.51 -9.78 -15.28
CA PRO A 433 -15.39 -10.64 -15.67
C PRO A 433 -15.19 -10.70 -17.19
N GLU A 434 -16.24 -10.48 -17.99
CA GLU A 434 -16.15 -10.48 -19.45
C GLU A 434 -15.35 -9.28 -19.97
N ALA A 435 -15.67 -8.06 -19.52
CA ALA A 435 -14.87 -6.88 -19.88
C ALA A 435 -13.43 -6.99 -19.36
N THR A 436 -13.23 -7.66 -18.22
CA THR A 436 -11.90 -7.91 -17.66
C THR A 436 -11.09 -8.80 -18.59
N LYS A 437 -11.64 -9.93 -19.06
CA LYS A 437 -10.98 -10.84 -20.02
C LYS A 437 -10.75 -10.22 -21.40
N GLN A 438 -11.56 -9.24 -21.79
CA GLN A 438 -11.37 -8.49 -23.04
C GLN A 438 -10.27 -7.42 -22.91
N THR A 439 -9.93 -7.01 -21.68
CA THR A 439 -8.93 -5.97 -21.42
C THR A 439 -7.59 -6.57 -21.01
N ILE A 440 -7.60 -7.65 -20.24
CA ILE A 440 -6.43 -8.39 -19.77
C ILE A 440 -6.47 -9.78 -20.41
N ASP A 441 -5.46 -10.09 -21.22
CA ASP A 441 -5.38 -11.36 -21.91
C ASP A 441 -5.06 -12.52 -20.95
N GLN A 442 -5.08 -13.75 -21.48
CA GLN A 442 -4.82 -14.97 -20.71
C GLN A 442 -3.39 -15.05 -20.15
N ASP A 443 -2.46 -14.28 -20.72
CA ASP A 443 -1.06 -14.21 -20.34
C ASP A 443 -0.78 -13.06 -19.35
N GLY A 444 -1.82 -12.31 -18.95
CA GLY A 444 -1.77 -11.23 -17.98
C GLY A 444 -1.44 -9.84 -18.56
N TRP A 445 -1.41 -9.69 -19.88
CA TRP A 445 -1.19 -8.39 -20.52
C TRP A 445 -2.48 -7.59 -20.61
N LEU A 446 -2.48 -6.39 -20.02
CA LEU A 446 -3.49 -5.38 -20.25
C LEU A 446 -3.28 -4.72 -21.62
N HIS A 447 -4.28 -4.80 -22.49
CA HIS A 447 -4.37 -4.08 -23.75
C HIS A 447 -4.94 -2.68 -23.49
N THR A 448 -4.11 -1.65 -23.70
CA THR A 448 -4.49 -0.27 -23.33
C THR A 448 -5.49 0.35 -24.30
N GLY A 449 -5.58 -0.16 -25.53
CA GLY A 449 -6.31 0.48 -26.62
C GLY A 449 -5.70 1.82 -27.07
N ASP A 450 -4.50 2.15 -26.62
CA ASP A 450 -3.72 3.33 -27.01
C ASP A 450 -2.53 2.90 -27.87
N ILE A 451 -2.20 3.73 -28.87
CA ILE A 451 -1.15 3.50 -29.85
C ILE A 451 0.11 4.23 -29.44
N GLY A 452 1.25 3.57 -29.59
CA GLY A 452 2.54 4.18 -29.37
C GLY A 452 3.68 3.33 -29.89
N TYR A 453 4.88 3.70 -29.49
CA TYR A 453 6.12 2.98 -29.77
C TYR A 453 7.14 3.25 -28.66
N PHE A 454 8.09 2.34 -28.51
CA PHE A 454 9.30 2.60 -27.73
C PHE A 454 10.40 3.12 -28.65
N ASP A 455 11.13 4.14 -28.22
CA ASP A 455 12.34 4.57 -28.91
C ASP A 455 13.56 3.70 -28.52
N ASN A 456 14.70 3.92 -29.19
CA ASN A 456 15.94 3.18 -28.92
C ASN A 456 16.55 3.43 -27.52
N LYS A 457 15.96 4.33 -26.72
CA LYS A 457 16.31 4.57 -25.32
C LYS A 457 15.26 3.99 -24.36
N ASN A 458 14.38 3.12 -24.86
CA ASN A 458 13.26 2.51 -24.13
C ASN A 458 12.26 3.52 -23.56
N ARG A 459 12.15 4.72 -24.15
CA ARG A 459 11.13 5.70 -23.75
C ARG A 459 9.86 5.46 -24.55
N LEU A 460 8.73 5.46 -23.87
CA LEU A 460 7.42 5.33 -24.47
C LEU A 460 7.00 6.65 -25.11
N HIS A 461 6.47 6.57 -26.33
CA HIS A 461 5.84 7.66 -27.05
C HIS A 461 4.40 7.29 -27.37
N VAL A 462 3.45 7.99 -26.74
CA VAL A 462 2.01 7.76 -26.93
C VAL A 462 1.50 8.69 -28.02
N ILE A 463 0.83 8.12 -29.01
CA ILE A 463 0.32 8.83 -30.19
C ILE A 463 -1.16 9.17 -29.98
N ASP A 464 -2.06 8.18 -30.01
CA ASP A 464 -3.51 8.39 -29.88
C ASP A 464 -4.23 7.09 -29.49
N ARG A 465 -5.55 7.12 -29.39
CA ARG A 465 -6.37 5.93 -29.12
C ARG A 465 -6.68 5.15 -30.40
N VAL A 466 -6.58 3.82 -30.36
CA VAL A 466 -6.97 2.92 -31.46
C VAL A 466 -8.36 3.26 -32.01
N LYS A 467 -9.34 3.45 -31.11
CA LYS A 467 -10.74 3.74 -31.48
C LYS A 467 -10.99 5.15 -32.01
N GLU A 468 -10.04 6.06 -31.86
CA GLU A 468 -10.16 7.45 -32.33
C GLU A 468 -9.33 7.71 -33.61
N LEU A 469 -8.56 6.74 -34.09
CA LEU A 469 -7.86 6.85 -35.37
C LEU A 469 -8.84 7.00 -36.52
N ILE A 470 -8.53 7.94 -37.40
CA ILE A 470 -9.30 8.23 -38.61
C ILE A 470 -8.84 7.28 -39.70
N LYS A 471 -9.76 6.45 -40.20
CA LYS A 471 -9.49 5.45 -41.24
C LYS A 471 -9.62 6.07 -42.63
N TYR A 472 -8.59 6.81 -43.04
CA TYR A 472 -8.52 7.46 -44.36
C TYR A 472 -7.88 6.53 -45.40
N LYS A 473 -8.68 5.96 -46.29
CA LYS A 473 -8.27 4.90 -47.23
C LYS A 473 -7.64 3.74 -46.47
N GLY A 474 -6.38 3.39 -46.77
CA GLY A 474 -5.60 2.40 -46.02
C GLY A 474 -4.76 2.98 -44.88
N TYR A 475 -4.84 4.29 -44.62
CA TYR A 475 -4.07 4.96 -43.57
C TYR A 475 -4.87 5.08 -42.28
N GLN A 476 -4.20 4.90 -41.15
CA GLN A 476 -4.71 5.25 -39.84
C GLN A 476 -4.11 6.60 -39.44
N VAL A 477 -4.96 7.62 -39.34
CA VAL A 477 -4.54 9.00 -39.10
C VAL A 477 -4.91 9.39 -37.68
N ALA A 478 -3.90 9.78 -36.89
CA ALA A 478 -4.09 10.22 -35.51
C ALA A 478 -4.65 11.66 -35.47
N PRO A 479 -5.86 11.89 -34.91
CA PRO A 479 -6.38 13.25 -34.73
C PRO A 479 -5.43 14.17 -33.95
N SER A 480 -4.79 13.65 -32.90
CA SER A 480 -3.89 14.41 -32.01
C SER A 480 -2.69 15.04 -32.72
N GLU A 481 -2.14 14.39 -33.74
CA GLU A 481 -1.06 14.98 -34.55
C GLU A 481 -1.52 16.23 -35.28
N ILE A 482 -2.72 16.18 -35.88
CA ILE A 482 -3.33 17.31 -36.58
C ILE A 482 -3.70 18.41 -35.57
N GLU A 483 -4.26 18.04 -34.42
CA GLU A 483 -4.58 18.95 -33.32
C GLU A 483 -3.34 19.71 -32.83
N THR A 484 -2.22 19.02 -32.69
CA THR A 484 -0.95 19.61 -32.26
C THR A 484 -0.48 20.68 -33.24
N VAL A 485 -0.49 20.37 -34.54
CA VAL A 485 -0.15 21.36 -35.58
C VAL A 485 -1.12 22.54 -35.54
N LEU A 486 -2.43 22.30 -35.45
CA LEU A 486 -3.43 23.37 -35.35
C LEU A 486 -3.18 24.30 -34.15
N LEU A 487 -2.83 23.75 -32.98
CA LEU A 487 -2.59 24.51 -31.76
C LEU A 487 -1.32 25.38 -31.81
N SER A 488 -0.39 25.09 -32.72
CA SER A 488 0.80 25.91 -32.99
C SER A 488 0.46 27.25 -33.70
N HIS A 489 -0.70 27.33 -34.37
CA HIS A 489 -1.10 28.55 -35.08
C HIS A 489 -1.54 29.65 -34.11
N GLN A 490 -1.00 30.86 -34.26
CA GLN A 490 -1.23 31.98 -33.31
C GLN A 490 -2.71 32.39 -33.19
N ALA A 491 -3.47 32.33 -34.29
CA ALA A 491 -4.90 32.64 -34.32
C ALA A 491 -5.82 31.57 -33.69
N ILE A 492 -5.29 30.38 -33.38
CA ILE A 492 -6.05 29.25 -32.85
C ILE A 492 -5.85 29.16 -31.34
N LYS A 493 -6.97 29.21 -30.60
CA LYS A 493 -7.01 29.12 -29.13
C LYS A 493 -7.10 27.67 -28.67
N ASP A 494 -7.95 26.88 -29.30
CA ASP A 494 -8.18 25.47 -29.00
C ASP A 494 -8.61 24.75 -30.29
N ALA A 495 -8.32 23.45 -30.38
CA ALA A 495 -8.62 22.65 -31.56
C ALA A 495 -8.96 21.21 -31.18
N ALA A 496 -9.84 20.59 -31.96
CA ALA A 496 -10.10 19.17 -31.91
C ALA A 496 -10.32 18.62 -33.32
N VAL A 497 -9.89 17.39 -33.56
CA VAL A 497 -10.05 16.70 -34.83
C VAL A 497 -10.81 15.40 -34.60
N THR A 498 -11.67 15.07 -35.56
CA THR A 498 -12.46 13.82 -35.54
C THR A 498 -12.64 13.31 -36.96
N SER A 499 -13.02 12.04 -37.10
CA SER A 499 -13.46 11.49 -38.38
C SER A 499 -14.85 12.02 -38.77
N ARG A 500 -15.02 12.25 -40.07
CA ARG A 500 -16.31 12.33 -40.75
C ARG A 500 -16.39 11.19 -41.76
N PRO A 501 -17.50 10.42 -41.83
CA PRO A 501 -17.68 9.40 -42.85
C PRO A 501 -17.59 9.98 -44.27
N ASP A 502 -16.97 9.25 -45.18
CA ASP A 502 -16.83 9.60 -46.60
C ASP A 502 -16.93 8.35 -47.47
N GLU A 503 -17.82 8.38 -48.46
CA GLU A 503 -18.10 7.19 -49.29
C GLU A 503 -16.89 6.69 -50.08
N ARG A 504 -15.95 7.57 -50.41
CA ARG A 504 -14.81 7.24 -51.28
C ARG A 504 -13.55 6.89 -50.49
N ASN A 505 -13.35 7.53 -49.34
CA ASN A 505 -12.13 7.42 -48.55
C ASN A 505 -12.33 6.71 -47.21
N GLY A 506 -13.54 6.21 -46.92
CA GLY A 506 -13.88 5.62 -45.64
C GLY A 506 -14.18 6.70 -44.61
N GLU A 507 -13.13 7.28 -44.02
CA GLU A 507 -13.22 8.43 -43.13
C GLU A 507 -12.29 9.56 -43.58
N ILE A 508 -12.71 10.81 -43.38
CA ILE A 508 -11.92 12.01 -43.64
C ILE A 508 -11.79 12.88 -42.39
N SER A 509 -10.63 13.52 -42.21
CA SER A 509 -10.36 14.37 -41.05
C SER A 509 -11.11 15.70 -41.12
N MET A 510 -11.81 16.06 -40.05
CA MET A 510 -12.49 17.34 -39.88
C MET A 510 -12.04 18.01 -38.58
N ALA A 511 -11.78 19.32 -38.62
CA ALA A 511 -11.33 20.08 -37.46
C ALA A 511 -12.44 20.99 -36.90
N PHE A 512 -12.50 21.07 -35.58
CA PHE A 512 -13.26 22.05 -34.81
C PHE A 512 -12.28 23.04 -34.17
N ILE A 513 -12.48 24.33 -34.40
CA ILE A 513 -11.53 25.38 -34.00
C ILE A 513 -12.22 26.43 -33.13
N VAL A 514 -11.59 26.72 -31.99
CA VAL A 514 -11.89 27.91 -31.19
C VAL A 514 -10.87 28.99 -31.57
N LYS A 515 -11.35 30.13 -32.05
CA LYS A 515 -10.48 31.25 -32.42
C LYS A 515 -9.96 31.98 -31.19
N GLN A 516 -8.80 32.60 -31.32
CA GLN A 516 -8.43 33.67 -30.39
C GLN A 516 -9.41 34.86 -30.52
N PRO A 517 -9.60 35.66 -29.45
CA PRO A 517 -10.33 36.92 -29.55
C PRO A 517 -9.82 37.75 -30.74
N ASP A 518 -10.73 38.31 -31.52
CA ASP A 518 -10.47 39.18 -32.68
C ASP A 518 -9.71 38.55 -33.87
N ALA A 519 -9.46 37.24 -33.85
CA ALA A 519 -8.79 36.56 -34.97
C ALA A 519 -9.72 36.38 -36.19
N THR A 520 -9.23 36.79 -37.37
CA THR A 520 -9.98 36.76 -38.64
C THR A 520 -9.72 35.53 -39.51
N ILE A 521 -9.06 34.50 -38.97
CA ILE A 521 -8.69 33.29 -39.72
C ILE A 521 -9.91 32.59 -40.33
N THR A 522 -9.80 32.18 -41.60
CA THR A 522 -10.84 31.48 -42.35
C THR A 522 -10.60 29.96 -42.36
N ALA A 523 -11.62 29.18 -42.72
CA ALA A 523 -11.49 27.73 -42.86
C ALA A 523 -10.42 27.35 -43.90
N GLN A 524 -10.33 28.11 -44.99
CA GLN A 524 -9.36 27.87 -46.05
C GLN A 524 -7.92 28.13 -45.58
N ASP A 525 -7.69 29.18 -44.78
CA ASP A 525 -6.37 29.46 -44.19
C ASP A 525 -5.91 28.29 -43.30
N VAL A 526 -6.81 27.74 -42.47
CA VAL A 526 -6.52 26.59 -41.60
C VAL A 526 -6.19 25.34 -42.42
N GLN A 527 -6.96 25.06 -43.47
CA GLN A 527 -6.68 23.92 -44.34
C GLN A 527 -5.33 24.06 -45.05
N GLU A 528 -5.01 25.26 -45.57
CA GLU A 528 -3.75 25.51 -46.25
C GLU A 528 -2.56 25.41 -45.29
N PHE A 529 -2.71 25.91 -44.07
CA PHE A 529 -1.72 25.77 -43.01
C PHE A 529 -1.39 24.30 -42.71
N ILE A 530 -2.41 23.43 -42.64
CA ILE A 530 -2.20 21.99 -42.44
C ILE A 530 -1.53 21.34 -43.64
N LYS A 531 -1.90 21.72 -44.87
CA LYS A 531 -1.27 21.19 -46.09
C LYS A 531 0.22 21.50 -46.18
N GLN A 532 0.64 22.65 -45.66
CA GLN A 532 2.05 23.05 -45.62
C GLN A 532 2.88 22.26 -44.61
N LYS A 533 2.23 21.64 -43.61
CA LYS A 533 2.90 21.00 -42.46
C LYS A 533 2.81 19.48 -42.47
N LEU A 534 1.72 18.92 -43.02
CA LEU A 534 1.42 17.49 -42.93
C LEU A 534 1.20 16.86 -44.32
N SER A 535 1.41 15.55 -44.39
CA SER A 535 1.18 14.74 -45.59
C SER A 535 -0.31 14.65 -45.98
N GLU A 536 -0.59 14.34 -47.25
CA GLU A 536 -1.94 14.39 -47.86
C GLU A 536 -3.02 13.62 -47.09
N GLN A 537 -2.67 12.45 -46.57
CA GLN A 537 -3.58 11.63 -45.78
C GLN A 537 -4.03 12.30 -44.47
N LYS A 538 -3.25 13.26 -43.94
CA LYS A 538 -3.55 14.01 -42.71
C LYS A 538 -4.26 15.34 -42.98
N TRP A 539 -4.54 15.68 -44.24
CA TRP A 539 -5.24 16.93 -44.56
C TRP A 539 -6.68 16.92 -44.06
N LEU A 540 -7.21 18.13 -43.79
CA LEU A 540 -8.57 18.34 -43.33
C LEU A 540 -9.58 18.26 -44.49
N HIS A 541 -9.68 17.08 -45.12
CA HIS A 541 -10.60 16.81 -46.23
C HIS A 541 -12.08 16.94 -45.82
N GLY A 542 -12.39 16.75 -44.54
CA GLY A 542 -13.71 16.97 -43.94
C GLY A 542 -14.04 18.45 -43.67
N GLY A 543 -13.06 19.35 -43.83
CA GLY A 543 -13.24 20.79 -43.61
C GLY A 543 -12.94 21.25 -42.18
N VAL A 544 -13.28 22.51 -41.92
CA VAL A 544 -13.04 23.20 -40.65
C VAL A 544 -14.33 23.87 -40.19
N GLN A 545 -14.69 23.66 -38.93
CA GLN A 545 -15.83 24.30 -38.28
C GLN A 545 -15.36 25.14 -37.10
N PHE A 546 -15.85 26.38 -37.01
CA PHE A 546 -15.57 27.24 -35.87
C PHE A 546 -16.63 27.06 -34.77
N VAL A 547 -16.18 26.93 -33.52
CA VAL A 547 -17.03 26.71 -32.34
C VAL A 547 -16.58 27.58 -31.18
N ASP A 548 -17.48 27.82 -30.22
CA ASP A 548 -17.18 28.64 -29.04
C ASP A 548 -16.26 27.92 -28.04
N ALA A 549 -16.38 26.59 -27.93
CA ALA A 549 -15.59 25.76 -27.05
C ALA A 549 -15.46 24.33 -27.60
N ILE A 550 -14.33 23.67 -27.32
CA ILE A 550 -14.15 22.24 -27.55
C ILE A 550 -14.73 21.46 -26.35
N PRO A 551 -15.62 20.48 -26.58
CA PRO A 551 -16.17 19.67 -25.50
C PRO A 551 -15.07 18.77 -24.92
N LYS A 552 -14.80 18.93 -23.63
CA LYS A 552 -13.78 18.19 -22.87
C LYS A 552 -14.35 17.72 -21.55
N ASN A 553 -13.92 16.55 -21.07
CA ASN A 553 -14.25 16.10 -19.72
C ASN A 553 -13.43 16.89 -18.66
N PRO A 554 -13.69 16.71 -17.35
CA PRO A 554 -12.94 17.41 -16.30
C PRO A 554 -11.43 17.12 -16.26
N SER A 555 -10.95 16.02 -16.84
CA SER A 555 -9.51 15.72 -16.97
C SER A 555 -8.87 16.32 -18.24
N GLY A 556 -9.61 17.10 -19.03
CA GLY A 556 -9.12 17.78 -20.23
C GLY A 556 -9.18 16.95 -21.52
N LYS A 557 -9.71 15.73 -21.46
CA LYS A 557 -9.85 14.83 -22.61
C LYS A 557 -11.00 15.27 -23.53
N ILE A 558 -10.73 15.33 -24.83
CA ILE A 558 -11.71 15.72 -25.86
C ILE A 558 -12.84 14.68 -25.95
N LEU A 559 -14.09 15.14 -25.93
CA LEU A 559 -15.29 14.32 -26.07
C LEU A 559 -15.68 14.21 -27.56
N ARG A 560 -14.91 13.42 -28.33
CA ARG A 560 -15.07 13.30 -29.79
C ARG A 560 -16.44 12.78 -30.24
N ARG A 561 -17.16 12.05 -29.38
CA ARG A 561 -18.56 11.65 -29.64
C ARG A 561 -19.50 12.86 -29.79
N GLU A 562 -19.30 13.90 -28.98
CA GLU A 562 -20.09 15.12 -29.08
C GLU A 562 -19.78 15.88 -30.36
N LEU A 563 -18.49 15.94 -30.75
CA LEU A 563 -18.06 16.52 -32.02
C LEU A 563 -18.70 15.80 -33.21
N ARG A 564 -18.69 14.46 -33.22
CA ARG A 564 -19.36 13.66 -34.26
C ARG A 564 -20.88 13.93 -34.33
N THR A 565 -21.51 14.21 -33.20
CA THR A 565 -22.94 14.59 -33.14
C THR A 565 -23.19 16.01 -33.70
N MET A 566 -22.19 16.91 -33.60
CA MET A 566 -22.27 18.23 -34.22
C MET A 566 -22.16 18.15 -35.75
N ILE A 567 -21.41 17.18 -36.27
CA ILE A 567 -21.29 16.93 -37.72
C ILE A 567 -22.65 16.52 -38.31
N SER A 568 -23.40 15.63 -37.64
CA SER A 568 -24.69 15.12 -38.14
C SER A 568 -25.85 16.13 -38.14
N LYS A 569 -25.61 17.38 -37.71
CA LYS A 569 -26.61 18.46 -37.71
C LYS A 569 -26.54 19.34 -38.96
N PHE A 570 -25.64 19.01 -39.89
CA PHE A 570 -25.42 19.64 -41.18
C PHE A 570 -25.39 18.57 -42.27
#